data_AF-A0A2V7LDD3-F1
#
_entry.id   AF-A0A2V7LDD3-F1
#
_cell.length_a   1.000
_cell.length_b   1.000
_cell.length_c   1.000
_cell.angle_alpha   90.00
_cell.angle_beta   90.00
_cell.angle_gamma   90.00
#
_symmetry.space_group_name_H-M   'P 1'
#
loop_
_entity.id
_entity.type
_entity.pdbx_description
1 polymer ?
#
loop_
_entity_poly.entity_id
_entity_poly.type
_entity_poly.pdbx_seq_one_letter_code
_entity_poly.pdbx_strand_id
1 'polypeptide(L)'
;MRAILPPGLWAILTVSAVGAAHAQTRTGDVRASARNRLDSLLHAYGPTLKMRIYRNADDPYEFDGFYDKDLRYSSRFELEFNVTPQNTIGVRVYPQWYGHRINIDKVRDPNGLALELLRFSARNFLHWGVDDASHVFAAYTFTLESGFPEEAIKEVLRSIPLVDESVGEMVQFIE
;
A
#
# COMPACT_ATOMS: atom_id res chain seq x y z
N MET A 1 64.12 50.14 -37.18
CA MET A 1 62.92 49.41 -37.66
C MET A 1 62.52 48.41 -36.59
N ARG A 2 61.24 48.44 -36.20
CA ARG A 2 60.56 47.57 -35.22
C ARG A 2 60.12 46.24 -35.85
N ALA A 3 60.07 45.18 -35.06
CA ALA A 3 59.00 44.16 -35.07
C ALA A 3 59.10 43.38 -33.72
N ILE A 4 58.30 43.67 -32.69
CA ILE A 4 56.88 43.31 -32.46
C ILE A 4 56.75 41.87 -31.91
N LEU A 5 56.50 41.76 -30.61
CA LEU A 5 55.91 40.59 -29.93
C LEU A 5 54.46 40.41 -30.40
N PRO A 6 53.98 39.16 -30.60
CA PRO A 6 52.56 38.86 -30.53
C PRO A 6 52.18 38.02 -29.29
N PRO A 7 50.90 38.13 -28.87
CA PRO A 7 50.36 37.66 -27.60
C PRO A 7 49.76 36.25 -27.72
N GLY A 8 49.63 35.52 -26.61
CA GLY A 8 48.94 34.23 -26.62
C GLY A 8 48.98 33.56 -25.24
N LEU A 9 48.24 34.10 -24.29
CA LEU A 9 46.95 33.56 -23.83
C LEU A 9 47.12 32.27 -22.99
N TRP A 10 47.17 32.48 -21.68
CA TRP A 10 46.90 31.49 -20.66
C TRP A 10 45.48 30.92 -20.86
N ALA A 11 45.36 29.68 -21.31
CA ALA A 11 44.11 28.94 -21.24
C ALA A 11 44.16 28.02 -20.02
N ILE A 12 43.70 28.53 -18.87
CA ILE A 12 43.33 27.68 -17.74
C ILE A 12 42.07 26.93 -18.17
N LEU A 13 42.18 25.63 -18.42
CA LEU A 13 41.03 24.75 -18.54
C LEU A 13 40.43 24.57 -17.14
N THR A 14 39.55 25.49 -16.73
CA THR A 14 38.56 25.17 -15.69
C THR A 14 37.57 24.21 -16.32
N VAL A 15 37.86 22.91 -16.21
CA VAL A 15 36.84 21.88 -16.32
C VAL A 15 35.90 22.11 -15.15
N SER A 16 34.85 22.88 -15.40
CA SER A 16 33.63 22.83 -14.61
C SER A 16 33.09 21.42 -14.77
N ALA A 17 33.58 20.51 -13.92
CA ALA A 17 32.85 19.31 -13.59
C ALA A 17 31.56 19.80 -12.92
N VAL A 18 30.56 20.10 -13.74
CA VAL A 18 29.17 20.09 -13.32
C VAL A 18 28.89 18.61 -13.08
N GLY A 19 29.45 18.11 -11.97
CA GLY A 19 29.17 16.79 -11.46
C GLY A 19 27.66 16.73 -11.38
N ALA A 20 27.11 15.79 -12.14
CA ALA A 20 25.72 15.43 -12.11
C ALA A 20 25.39 15.03 -10.66
N ALA A 21 25.04 16.02 -9.84
CA ALA A 21 24.37 15.86 -8.57
C ALA A 21 22.92 15.48 -8.88
N HIS A 22 22.72 14.34 -9.54
CA HIS A 22 21.46 13.63 -9.43
C HIS A 22 21.45 13.10 -8.01
N ALA A 23 20.76 13.84 -7.17
CA ALA A 23 20.42 13.47 -5.81
C ALA A 23 20.08 11.98 -5.75
N GLN A 24 20.97 11.18 -5.16
CA GLN A 24 20.55 9.95 -4.50
C GLN A 24 19.67 10.41 -3.34
N THR A 25 18.39 10.59 -3.61
CA THR A 25 17.35 10.77 -2.61
C THR A 25 17.54 9.65 -1.60
N ARG A 26 17.84 9.98 -0.34
CA ARG A 26 18.01 8.94 0.68
C ARG A 26 16.73 8.14 0.73
N THR A 27 16.82 6.82 0.90
CA THR A 27 15.64 5.94 0.98
C THR A 27 14.61 6.42 2.02
N GLY A 28 15.06 7.04 3.11
CA GLY A 28 14.19 7.70 4.09
C GLY A 28 13.34 8.85 3.54
N ASP A 29 13.90 9.65 2.63
CA ASP A 29 13.20 10.77 1.99
C ASP A 29 12.12 10.27 1.01
N VAL A 30 12.39 9.14 0.33
CA VAL A 30 11.42 8.47 -0.55
C VAL A 30 10.24 7.93 0.25
N ARG A 31 10.50 7.20 1.34
CA ARG A 31 9.46 6.62 2.19
C ARG A 31 8.56 7.69 2.82
N ALA A 32 9.15 8.78 3.34
CA ALA A 32 8.40 9.88 3.93
C ALA A 32 7.56 10.64 2.89
N SER A 33 8.09 10.83 1.69
CA SER A 33 7.36 11.41 0.55
C SER A 33 6.18 10.54 0.13
N ALA A 34 6.41 9.22 -0.03
CA ALA A 34 5.37 8.26 -0.36
C ALA A 34 4.26 8.21 0.70
N ARG A 35 4.63 8.21 1.99
CA ARG A 35 3.67 8.32 3.10
C ARG A 35 2.82 9.58 2.99
N ASN A 36 3.41 10.76 2.76
CA ASN A 36 2.64 12.01 2.65
C ASN A 36 1.66 12.00 1.47
N ARG A 37 2.06 11.41 0.34
CA ARG A 37 1.19 11.24 -0.83
C ARG A 37 0.06 10.26 -0.55
N LEU A 38 0.37 9.14 0.11
CA LEU A 38 -0.62 8.16 0.54
C LEU A 38 -1.63 8.78 1.49
N ASP A 39 -1.16 9.49 2.52
CA ASP A 39 -2.00 10.22 3.47
C ASP A 39 -2.98 11.16 2.77
N SER A 40 -2.47 11.98 1.85
CA SER A 40 -3.28 12.93 1.08
C SER A 40 -4.32 12.20 0.23
N LEU A 41 -3.92 11.12 -0.45
CA LEU A 41 -4.81 10.32 -1.28
C LEU A 41 -5.91 9.64 -0.46
N LEU A 42 -5.56 8.99 0.65
CA LEU A 42 -6.51 8.25 1.49
C LEU A 42 -7.56 9.20 2.10
N HIS A 43 -7.15 10.37 2.58
CA HIS A 43 -8.08 11.35 3.16
C HIS A 43 -8.91 12.10 2.11
N ALA A 44 -8.42 12.27 0.89
CA ALA A 44 -9.19 12.87 -0.20
C ALA A 44 -10.16 11.87 -0.85
N TYR A 45 -9.72 10.63 -1.06
CA TYR A 45 -10.45 9.65 -1.87
C TYR A 45 -11.26 8.64 -1.03
N GLY A 46 -10.74 8.18 0.11
CA GLY A 46 -11.41 7.22 0.99
C GLY A 46 -12.86 7.59 1.36
N PRO A 47 -13.13 8.85 1.77
CA PRO A 47 -14.48 9.29 2.10
C PRO A 47 -15.47 9.19 0.92
N THR A 48 -15.01 9.33 -0.32
CA THR A 48 -15.87 9.17 -1.52
C THR A 48 -16.37 7.74 -1.69
N LEU A 49 -15.67 6.77 -1.07
CA LEU A 49 -16.03 5.36 -1.01
C LEU A 49 -16.66 4.97 0.34
N LYS A 50 -17.06 5.95 1.16
CA LYS A 50 -17.60 5.76 2.52
C LYS A 50 -16.61 5.09 3.49
N MET A 51 -15.32 5.11 3.18
CA MET A 51 -14.27 4.63 4.08
C MET A 51 -13.87 5.73 5.05
N ARG A 52 -13.69 5.37 6.31
CA ARG A 52 -13.10 6.26 7.32
C ARG A 52 -11.68 5.81 7.57
N ILE A 53 -10.72 6.67 7.29
CA ILE A 53 -9.30 6.39 7.40
C ILE A 53 -8.69 7.46 8.30
N TYR A 54 -7.76 7.05 9.15
CA TYR A 54 -7.01 7.92 10.04
C TYR A 54 -5.57 7.44 10.11
N ARG A 55 -4.66 8.34 10.48
CA ARG A 55 -3.27 7.98 10.71
C ARG A 55 -3.14 7.21 12.01
N ASN A 56 -2.34 6.14 12.01
CA ASN A 56 -2.01 5.43 13.23
C ASN A 56 -1.19 6.35 14.16
N ALA A 57 -1.49 6.30 15.47
CA ALA A 57 -0.86 7.18 16.45
C ALA A 57 0.54 6.70 16.87
N ASP A 58 0.79 5.39 16.77
CA ASP A 58 1.99 4.71 17.25
C ASP A 58 3.04 4.55 16.13
N ASP A 59 2.61 4.32 14.88
CA ASP A 59 3.49 4.31 13.69
C ASP A 59 3.08 5.37 12.67
N PRO A 60 3.92 6.39 12.40
CA PRO A 60 3.62 7.43 11.43
C PRO A 60 3.56 6.94 9.97
N TYR A 61 3.98 5.71 9.68
CA TYR A 61 3.92 5.10 8.34
C TYR A 61 2.71 4.19 8.15
N GLU A 62 1.86 4.07 9.17
CA GLU A 62 0.64 3.26 9.14
C GLU A 62 -0.62 4.15 9.18
N PHE A 63 -1.66 3.65 8.52
CA PHE A 63 -2.98 4.24 8.50
C PHE A 63 -3.99 3.14 8.74
N ASP A 64 -4.91 3.40 9.63
CA ASP A 64 -5.98 2.47 9.95
C ASP A 64 -7.29 3.03 9.44
N GLY A 65 -8.24 2.14 9.24
CA GLY A 65 -9.53 2.55 8.76
C GLY A 65 -10.60 1.49 8.89
N PHE A 66 -11.78 1.88 8.43
CA PHE A 66 -12.92 1.02 8.45
C PHE A 66 -13.95 1.35 7.39
N TYR A 67 -14.57 0.28 6.91
CA TYR A 67 -15.71 0.30 6.00
C TYR A 67 -16.82 -0.57 6.59
N ASP A 68 -17.99 0.01 6.82
CA ASP A 68 -19.12 -0.64 7.49
C ASP A 68 -20.46 -0.33 6.82
N LYS A 69 -20.41 0.05 5.53
CA LYS A 69 -21.58 0.44 4.74
C LYS A 69 -21.81 -0.59 3.64
N ASP A 70 -23.07 -0.89 3.39
CA ASP A 70 -23.50 -1.71 2.25
C ASP A 70 -22.88 -3.13 2.22
N LEU A 71 -22.49 -3.66 3.39
CA LEU A 71 -22.02 -5.04 3.56
C LEU A 71 -23.19 -5.98 3.82
N ARG A 72 -23.19 -7.13 3.14
CA ARG A 72 -24.20 -8.18 3.24
C ARG A 72 -23.77 -9.32 4.16
N TYR A 73 -22.52 -9.74 4.07
CA TYR A 73 -22.01 -10.92 4.80
C TYR A 73 -21.14 -10.52 5.99
N SER A 74 -20.31 -9.49 5.83
CA SER A 74 -19.40 -9.02 6.88
C SER A 74 -20.06 -7.95 7.74
N SER A 75 -19.75 -7.92 9.04
CA SER A 75 -20.23 -6.84 9.91
C SER A 75 -19.49 -5.52 9.68
N ARG A 76 -18.21 -5.61 9.31
CA ARG A 76 -17.28 -4.48 9.09
C ARG A 76 -16.02 -5.00 8.42
N PHE A 77 -15.34 -4.12 7.70
CA PHE A 77 -13.93 -4.28 7.35
C PHE A 77 -13.07 -3.37 8.22
N GLU A 78 -12.01 -3.93 8.79
CA GLU A 78 -10.87 -3.15 9.28
C GLU A 78 -9.85 -3.03 8.15
N LEU A 79 -9.35 -1.81 7.96
CA LEU A 79 -8.42 -1.48 6.88
C LEU A 79 -7.09 -1.10 7.51
N GLU A 80 -6.01 -1.62 6.97
CA GLU A 80 -4.64 -1.25 7.34
C GLU A 80 -3.89 -0.88 6.07
N PHE A 81 -3.24 0.28 6.07
CA PHE A 81 -2.38 0.73 4.99
C PHE A 81 -1.02 1.09 5.58
N ASN A 82 0.06 0.71 4.92
CA ASN A 82 1.39 1.07 5.40
C ASN A 82 2.36 1.42 4.29
N VAL A 83 3.36 2.25 4.60
CA VAL A 83 4.54 2.44 3.75
C VAL A 83 5.73 1.76 4.39
N THR A 84 6.19 0.67 3.79
CA THR A 84 7.24 -0.17 4.38
C THR A 84 8.63 0.46 4.21
N PRO A 85 9.63 0.02 4.99
CA PRO A 85 11.03 0.37 4.78
C PRO A 85 11.57 -0.04 3.39
N GLN A 86 10.94 -1.01 2.72
CA GLN A 86 11.33 -1.50 1.39
C GLN A 86 10.72 -0.68 0.25
N ASN A 87 10.19 0.52 0.55
CA ASN A 87 9.50 1.37 -0.42
C ASN A 87 8.35 0.62 -1.11
N THR A 88 7.53 -0.07 -0.32
CA THR A 88 6.26 -0.62 -0.78
C THR A 88 5.10 0.02 -0.04
N ILE A 89 3.93 0.03 -0.67
CA ILE A 89 2.66 0.35 0.00
C ILE A 89 1.90 -0.95 0.18
N GLY A 90 1.60 -1.31 1.42
CA GLY A 90 0.70 -2.41 1.74
C GLY A 90 -0.72 -1.90 1.93
N VAL A 91 -1.68 -2.69 1.45
CA VAL A 91 -3.11 -2.55 1.75
C VAL A 91 -3.59 -3.89 2.29
N ARG A 92 -4.20 -3.89 3.46
CA ARG A 92 -4.84 -5.06 4.06
C ARG A 92 -6.28 -4.73 4.48
N VAL A 93 -7.15 -5.69 4.25
CA VAL A 93 -8.57 -5.64 4.60
C VAL A 93 -8.86 -6.88 5.44
N TYR A 94 -9.24 -6.67 6.69
CA TYR A 94 -9.64 -7.73 7.60
C TYR A 94 -11.16 -7.76 7.70
N PRO A 95 -11.83 -8.70 7.02
CA PRO A 95 -13.26 -8.87 7.18
C PRO A 95 -13.61 -9.34 8.59
N GLN A 96 -14.69 -8.77 9.13
CA GLN A 96 -15.25 -9.18 10.40
C GLN A 96 -16.51 -10.00 10.22
N TRP A 97 -16.57 -11.12 10.94
CA TRP A 97 -17.75 -11.95 11.10
C TRP A 97 -18.27 -11.79 12.53
N TYR A 98 -19.53 -11.38 12.69
CA TYR A 98 -20.14 -11.06 13.98
C TYR A 98 -19.29 -10.15 14.90
N GLY A 99 -18.66 -9.12 14.33
CA GLY A 99 -17.91 -8.11 15.09
C GLY A 99 -16.46 -8.48 15.44
N HIS A 100 -15.93 -9.59 14.92
CA HIS A 100 -14.55 -10.01 15.14
C HIS A 100 -13.86 -10.33 13.81
N ARG A 101 -12.56 -10.04 13.70
CA ARG A 101 -11.74 -10.52 12.57
C ARG A 101 -11.90 -12.03 12.46
N ILE A 102 -12.14 -12.53 11.25
CA ILE A 102 -12.18 -13.97 11.00
C ILE A 102 -10.81 -14.55 11.39
N ASN A 103 -10.79 -15.49 12.32
CA ASN A 103 -9.56 -16.13 12.79
C ASN A 103 -9.57 -17.60 12.39
N ILE A 104 -8.60 -18.02 11.57
CA ILE A 104 -8.60 -19.34 10.95
C ILE A 104 -8.50 -20.47 11.99
N ASP A 105 -7.89 -20.23 13.16
CA ASP A 105 -7.78 -21.25 14.21
C ASP A 105 -9.09 -21.45 14.99
N LYS A 106 -10.09 -20.59 14.77
CA LYS A 106 -11.36 -20.57 15.52
C LYS A 106 -12.57 -20.93 14.66
N VAL A 107 -12.39 -21.22 13.37
CA VAL A 107 -13.48 -21.63 12.48
C VAL A 107 -13.78 -23.12 12.58
N ARG A 108 -14.95 -23.57 12.10
CA ARG A 108 -15.31 -25.00 12.09
C ARG A 108 -14.37 -25.85 11.23
N ASP A 109 -13.99 -25.38 10.04
CA ASP A 109 -13.10 -26.09 9.11
C ASP A 109 -11.91 -25.23 8.68
N PRO A 110 -10.81 -25.20 9.47
CA PRO A 110 -9.63 -24.39 9.17
C PRO A 110 -8.94 -24.80 7.86
N ASN A 111 -8.91 -26.10 7.55
CA ASN A 111 -8.23 -26.62 6.37
C ASN A 111 -9.03 -26.31 5.09
N GLY A 112 -10.35 -26.47 5.15
CA GLY A 112 -11.25 -26.07 4.07
C GLY A 112 -11.15 -24.57 3.78
N LEU A 113 -11.16 -23.75 4.83
CA LEU A 113 -10.98 -22.31 4.70
C LEU A 113 -9.61 -21.97 4.09
N ALA A 114 -8.52 -22.57 4.57
CA ALA A 114 -7.18 -22.32 4.01
C ALA A 114 -7.10 -22.63 2.51
N LEU A 115 -7.68 -23.75 2.08
CA LEU A 115 -7.75 -24.09 0.64
C LEU A 115 -8.58 -23.08 -0.14
N GLU A 116 -9.68 -22.58 0.42
CA GLU A 116 -10.49 -21.58 -0.24
C GLU A 116 -9.78 -20.22 -0.34
N LEU A 117 -9.02 -19.80 0.69
CA LEU A 117 -8.16 -18.61 0.61
C LEU A 117 -7.14 -18.72 -0.53
N LEU A 118 -6.52 -19.88 -0.72
CA LEU A 118 -5.61 -20.11 -1.85
C LEU A 118 -6.33 -19.98 -3.20
N ARG A 119 -7.56 -20.47 -3.30
CA ARG A 119 -8.36 -20.33 -4.52
C ARG A 119 -8.79 -18.89 -4.76
N PHE A 120 -9.12 -18.13 -3.71
CA PHE A 120 -9.40 -16.70 -3.84
C PHE A 120 -8.16 -15.97 -4.35
N SER A 121 -6.98 -16.23 -3.80
CA SER A 121 -5.72 -15.63 -4.29
C SER A 121 -5.44 -15.92 -5.77
N ALA A 122 -5.94 -17.04 -6.30
CA ALA A 122 -5.77 -17.38 -7.71
C ALA A 122 -6.77 -16.67 -8.64
N ARG A 123 -7.93 -16.22 -8.14
CA ARG A 123 -9.05 -15.71 -8.98
C ARG A 123 -9.46 -14.27 -8.69
N ASN A 124 -9.23 -13.78 -7.48
CA ASN A 124 -9.61 -12.45 -7.03
C ASN A 124 -8.50 -11.45 -7.32
N PHE A 125 -8.89 -10.18 -7.44
CA PHE A 125 -7.94 -9.09 -7.63
C PHE A 125 -7.05 -8.86 -6.40
N LEU A 126 -7.63 -8.96 -5.19
CA LEU A 126 -6.89 -8.97 -3.94
C LEU A 126 -6.45 -10.39 -3.61
N HIS A 127 -5.20 -10.54 -3.18
CA HIS A 127 -4.73 -11.83 -2.66
C HIS A 127 -5.22 -12.03 -1.23
N TRP A 128 -5.40 -13.28 -0.84
CA TRP A 128 -5.90 -13.67 0.47
C TRP A 128 -4.82 -14.39 1.27
N GLY A 129 -4.78 -14.12 2.56
CA GLY A 129 -3.79 -14.66 3.46
C GLY A 129 -4.27 -14.68 4.91
N VAL A 130 -3.35 -15.09 5.78
CA VAL A 130 -3.53 -15.14 7.23
C VAL A 130 -2.31 -14.47 7.86
N ASP A 131 -2.52 -13.61 8.85
CA ASP A 131 -1.44 -12.96 9.58
C ASP A 131 -0.87 -13.85 10.72
N ASP A 132 0.15 -13.35 11.42
CA ASP A 132 0.81 -14.10 12.49
C ASP A 132 -0.09 -14.37 13.72
N ALA A 133 -1.23 -13.68 13.81
CA ALA A 133 -2.26 -13.88 14.84
C ALA A 133 -3.43 -14.74 14.32
N SER A 134 -3.25 -15.39 13.18
CA SER A 134 -4.23 -16.24 12.52
C SER A 134 -5.47 -15.50 11.99
N HIS A 135 -5.40 -14.18 11.80
CA HIS A 135 -6.50 -13.42 11.20
C HIS A 135 -6.45 -13.44 9.69
N VAL A 136 -7.59 -13.75 9.07
CA VAL A 136 -7.77 -13.75 7.62
C VAL A 136 -7.78 -12.31 7.10
N PHE A 137 -7.06 -12.05 6.02
CA PHE A 137 -7.06 -10.77 5.32
C PHE A 137 -7.11 -10.94 3.80
N ALA A 138 -7.65 -9.92 3.11
CA ALA A 138 -7.44 -9.67 1.70
C ALA A 138 -6.46 -8.50 1.54
N ALA A 139 -5.56 -8.54 0.56
CA ALA A 139 -4.48 -7.58 0.46
C ALA A 139 -4.02 -7.28 -0.97
N TYR A 140 -3.29 -6.18 -1.09
CA TYR A 140 -2.54 -5.79 -2.27
C TYR A 140 -1.24 -5.10 -1.85
N THR A 141 -0.18 -5.22 -2.66
CA THR A 141 1.09 -4.55 -2.40
C THR A 141 1.60 -3.85 -3.64
N PHE A 142 1.99 -2.60 -3.49
CA PHE A 142 2.59 -1.80 -4.54
C PHE A 142 4.08 -1.64 -4.31
N THR A 143 4.88 -1.89 -5.34
CA THR A 143 6.29 -1.47 -5.37
C THR A 143 6.40 -0.03 -5.82
N LEU A 144 7.20 0.79 -5.13
CA LEU A 144 7.39 2.21 -5.49
C LEU A 144 8.58 2.46 -6.42
N GLU A 145 9.15 1.42 -7.02
CA GLU A 145 10.31 1.51 -7.91
C GLU A 145 10.05 2.40 -9.13
N SER A 146 8.81 2.40 -9.65
CA SER A 146 8.39 3.24 -10.78
C SER A 146 7.72 4.55 -10.35
N GLY A 147 7.76 4.89 -9.06
CA GLY A 147 7.10 6.07 -8.49
C GLY A 147 5.80 5.75 -7.75
N PHE A 148 5.05 6.80 -7.40
CA PHE A 148 3.82 6.68 -6.59
C PHE A 148 2.61 6.31 -7.47
N PRO A 149 1.99 5.12 -7.28
CA PRO A 149 1.00 4.59 -8.21
C PRO A 149 -0.44 5.02 -7.85
N GLU A 150 -0.73 6.32 -7.94
CA GLU A 150 -1.98 6.91 -7.44
C GLU A 150 -3.25 6.23 -7.99
N GLU A 151 -3.37 6.08 -9.32
CA GLU A 151 -4.56 5.50 -9.94
C GLU A 151 -4.73 4.01 -9.61
N ALA A 152 -3.62 3.28 -9.45
CA ALA A 152 -3.68 1.87 -9.08
C ALA A 152 -4.12 1.70 -7.62
N ILE A 153 -3.71 2.60 -6.72
CA ILE A 153 -4.21 2.63 -5.33
C ILE A 153 -5.71 2.93 -5.33
N LYS A 154 -6.19 3.89 -6.13
CA LYS A 154 -7.63 4.18 -6.24
C LYS A 154 -8.40 2.94 -6.71
N GLU A 155 -7.86 2.18 -7.64
CA GLU A 155 -8.50 0.94 -8.10
C GLU A 155 -8.57 -0.13 -7.01
N VAL A 156 -7.48 -0.32 -6.24
CA VAL A 156 -7.50 -1.18 -5.05
C VAL A 156 -8.57 -0.73 -4.06
N LEU A 157 -8.65 0.57 -3.75
CA LEU A 157 -9.68 1.08 -2.84
C LEU A 157 -11.11 0.82 -3.36
N ARG A 158 -11.37 0.97 -4.66
CA ARG A 158 -12.68 0.63 -5.26
C ARG A 158 -13.01 -0.86 -5.18
N SER A 159 -12.00 -1.72 -5.16
CA SER A 159 -12.20 -3.17 -5.09
C SER A 159 -12.51 -3.68 -3.68
N ILE A 160 -12.20 -2.91 -2.63
CA ILE A 160 -12.39 -3.33 -1.22
C ILE A 160 -13.82 -3.80 -0.92
N PRO A 161 -14.90 -3.10 -1.33
CA PRO A 161 -16.26 -3.59 -1.09
C PRO A 161 -16.56 -4.97 -1.68
N LEU A 162 -15.87 -5.38 -2.76
CA LEU A 162 -16.07 -6.68 -3.41
C LEU A 162 -15.57 -7.86 -2.58
N VAL A 163 -14.76 -7.60 -1.54
CA VAL A 163 -14.31 -8.60 -0.56
C VAL A 163 -15.50 -9.27 0.12
N ASP A 164 -16.63 -8.58 0.26
CA ASP A 164 -17.77 -9.08 1.03
C ASP A 164 -18.39 -10.34 0.43
N GLU A 165 -18.47 -10.43 -0.90
CA GLU A 165 -19.00 -11.63 -1.58
C GLU A 165 -18.12 -12.86 -1.31
N SER A 166 -16.79 -12.67 -1.23
CA SER A 166 -15.88 -13.76 -0.85
C SER A 166 -16.11 -14.22 0.59
N VAL A 167 -16.49 -13.32 1.50
CA VAL A 167 -16.87 -13.69 2.88
C VAL A 167 -18.14 -14.52 2.90
N GLY A 168 -19.11 -14.24 2.02
CA GLY A 168 -20.31 -15.08 1.85
C GLY A 168 -19.98 -16.54 1.51
N GLU A 169 -18.95 -16.76 0.69
CA GLU A 169 -18.45 -18.10 0.36
C GLU A 169 -17.67 -18.75 1.52
N MET A 170 -17.11 -17.96 2.44
CA MET A 170 -16.38 -18.45 3.63
C MET A 170 -17.29 -18.98 4.72
N VAL A 171 -18.55 -18.54 4.79
CA VAL A 171 -19.50 -18.86 5.88
C VAL A 171 -19.57 -20.36 6.14
N GLN A 172 -19.57 -21.17 5.09
CA GLN A 172 -19.62 -22.64 5.17
C GLN A 172 -18.42 -23.29 5.88
N PHE A 173 -17.32 -22.57 6.08
CA PHE A 173 -16.16 -23.04 6.82
C PHE A 173 -16.08 -22.43 8.22
N ILE A 174 -16.70 -21.26 8.39
CA ILE A 174 -16.77 -20.52 9.66
C ILE A 174 -17.76 -21.17 10.61
N GLU A 175 -18.98 -21.45 10.13
CA GLU A 175 -20.09 -22.06 10.87
C GLU A 175 -20.15 -23.56 10.68
#